data_AF-A0A7K4C6T2-F1
#
_entry.id   AF-A0A7K4C6T2-F1
#
_cell.length_a   1.000
_cell.length_b   1.000
_cell.length_c   1.000
_cell.angle_alpha   90.00
_cell.angle_beta   90.00
_cell.angle_gamma   90.00
#
_symmetry.space_group_name_H-M   'P 1'
#
loop_
_entity.id
_entity.type
_entity.pdbx_description
1 polymer ?
#
loop_
_entity_poly.entity_id
_entity_poly.type
_entity_poly.pdbx_seq_one_letter_code
_entity_poly.pdbx_strand_id
1 'polypeptide(L)'
;MITLDSILLDASSFVSSEFGFDVEQSKLKPYSPENWQEFCQTNNFDINSSGIYVPASYSAYVRTDSLFLTSNIFHEFYGHGLFVEHSQIGKRLTEIIQNNGDEKSFMFDEISPQEQTFGIAKHNIHNYEGFAVWLEALLCNETGNSKVWQLKRDRLPDDFVSLFEYFQDVEQRFSRFGLISQMGFPKHYDDDKVLGVVRKLYGSNFNNVDFVVIYGSQKPESDIDLCVVSSNPSTQYFNGWLDIAELNREDFQNRINNLDIALTDAMFSGRLIFGDGITFHQYKQTILEKPISQEMIEYNKRKSKLQKEYLSSYRDNDRTKKLCLSYINSFSQNAEQLILGNKPLTLKTLQQLYKC
;
A
#
# COMPACT_ATOMS: atom_id res chain seq x y z
N MET A 1 -19.35 17.76 -28.73
CA MET A 1 -17.91 17.56 -29.00
C MET A 1 -17.25 17.58 -27.63
N ILE A 2 -16.64 16.47 -27.21
CA ILE A 2 -15.99 16.40 -25.90
C ILE A 2 -14.71 17.23 -26.01
N THR A 3 -14.53 18.19 -25.10
CA THR A 3 -13.33 19.03 -25.05
C THR A 3 -12.24 18.35 -24.23
N LEU A 4 -10.97 18.68 -24.50
CA LEU A 4 -9.86 18.22 -23.66
C LEU A 4 -10.08 18.60 -22.19
N ASP A 5 -10.55 19.82 -21.94
CA ASP A 5 -10.84 20.31 -20.59
C ASP A 5 -11.90 19.47 -19.87
N SER A 6 -12.97 19.07 -20.57
CA SER A 6 -13.99 18.17 -19.98
C SER A 6 -13.43 16.78 -19.64
N ILE A 7 -12.56 16.22 -20.49
CA ILE A 7 -11.93 14.92 -20.23
C ILE A 7 -11.04 14.98 -18.98
N LEU A 8 -10.23 16.03 -18.88
CA LEU A 8 -9.35 16.24 -17.74
C LEU A 8 -10.13 16.50 -16.46
N LEU A 9 -11.23 17.26 -16.53
CA LEU A 9 -12.07 17.53 -15.37
C LEU A 9 -12.68 16.24 -14.80
N ASP A 10 -13.27 15.40 -15.66
CA ASP A 10 -13.91 14.15 -15.24
C ASP A 10 -12.87 13.16 -14.68
N ALA A 11 -11.73 13.01 -15.36
CA ALA A 11 -10.66 12.13 -14.92
C ALA A 11 -10.03 12.60 -13.60
N SER A 12 -9.73 13.89 -13.46
CA SER A 12 -9.21 14.44 -12.20
C SER A 12 -10.22 14.30 -11.06
N SER A 13 -11.50 14.56 -11.30
CA SER A 13 -12.54 14.36 -10.28
C SER A 13 -12.60 12.91 -9.82
N PHE A 14 -12.53 11.95 -10.74
CA PHE A 14 -12.48 10.54 -10.39
C PHE A 14 -11.23 10.21 -9.59
N VAL A 15 -10.05 10.56 -10.09
CA VAL A 15 -8.74 10.29 -9.45
C VAL A 15 -8.69 10.84 -8.02
N SER A 16 -9.06 12.11 -7.83
CA SER A 16 -9.08 12.76 -6.52
C SER A 16 -10.03 12.04 -5.55
N SER A 17 -11.23 11.68 -6.01
CA SER A 17 -12.22 10.99 -5.18
C SER A 17 -11.84 9.55 -4.83
N GLU A 18 -11.24 8.83 -5.79
CA GLU A 18 -10.95 7.41 -5.66
C GLU A 18 -9.66 7.19 -4.86
N PHE A 19 -8.63 7.99 -5.14
CA PHE A 19 -7.28 7.78 -4.63
C PHE A 19 -6.86 8.78 -3.55
N GLY A 20 -7.50 9.95 -3.47
CA GLY A 20 -7.19 10.98 -2.46
C GLY A 20 -5.99 11.88 -2.79
N PHE A 21 -5.53 11.86 -4.04
CA PHE A 21 -4.45 12.70 -4.55
C PHE A 21 -4.69 13.06 -6.02
N ASP A 22 -4.03 14.11 -6.48
CA ASP A 22 -4.15 14.67 -7.83
C ASP A 22 -2.80 14.71 -8.56
N VAL A 23 -2.80 14.94 -9.87
CA VAL A 23 -1.57 15.27 -10.61
C VAL A 23 -1.18 16.72 -10.26
N GLU A 24 -0.02 16.92 -9.64
CA GLU A 24 0.43 18.22 -9.13
C GLU A 24 1.60 18.80 -9.94
N GLN A 25 2.56 17.95 -10.30
CA GLN A 25 3.82 18.37 -10.94
C GLN A 25 3.82 18.13 -12.44
N SER A 26 3.21 17.04 -12.89
CA SER A 26 3.19 16.66 -14.29
C SER A 26 2.44 17.67 -15.13
N LYS A 27 2.95 17.89 -16.34
CA LYS A 27 2.41 18.84 -17.31
C LYS A 27 1.99 18.11 -18.57
N LEU A 28 0.74 18.30 -18.98
CA LEU A 28 0.28 17.84 -20.29
C LEU A 28 0.74 18.82 -21.37
N LYS A 29 1.39 18.29 -22.40
CA LYS A 29 1.91 19.05 -23.54
C LYS A 29 1.34 18.46 -24.84
N PRO A 30 0.24 19.02 -25.38
CA PRO A 30 -0.32 18.58 -26.64
C PRO A 30 0.53 19.06 -27.82
N TYR A 31 0.76 18.20 -28.81
CA TYR A 31 1.49 18.51 -30.04
C TYR A 31 0.63 18.28 -31.29
N SER A 32 0.75 19.18 -32.26
CA SER A 32 0.22 18.93 -33.62
C SER A 32 1.03 17.82 -34.31
N PRO A 33 0.50 17.17 -35.35
CA PRO A 33 1.20 16.09 -36.05
C PRO A 33 2.58 16.50 -36.56
N GLU A 34 2.69 17.71 -37.12
CA GLU A 34 3.92 18.24 -37.69
C GLU A 34 4.96 18.49 -36.60
N ASN A 35 4.54 19.13 -35.50
CA ASN A 35 5.42 19.43 -34.37
C ASN A 35 5.82 18.15 -33.61
N TRP A 36 4.97 17.11 -33.61
CA TRP A 36 5.26 15.83 -32.95
C TRP A 36 6.43 15.11 -33.60
N GLN A 37 6.44 15.04 -34.93
CA GLN A 37 7.51 14.37 -35.66
C GLN A 37 8.86 15.06 -35.42
N GLU A 38 8.90 16.39 -35.50
CA GLU A 38 10.11 17.17 -35.21
C GLU A 38 10.56 16.99 -33.75
N PHE A 39 9.62 17.03 -32.79
CA PHE A 39 9.90 16.79 -31.37
C PHE A 39 10.51 15.40 -31.14
N CYS A 40 9.90 14.34 -31.68
CA CYS A 40 10.41 12.98 -31.52
C CYS A 40 11.80 12.83 -32.16
N GLN A 41 12.02 13.35 -33.36
CA GLN A 41 13.33 13.29 -34.03
C GLN A 41 14.42 14.04 -33.25
N THR A 42 14.11 15.24 -32.75
CA THR A 42 15.06 16.06 -31.99
C THR A 42 15.48 15.40 -30.69
N ASN A 43 14.55 14.69 -30.03
CA ASN A 43 14.79 14.05 -28.74
C ASN A 43 15.10 12.54 -28.85
N ASN A 44 15.22 12.01 -30.07
CA ASN A 44 15.48 10.59 -30.35
C ASN A 44 14.42 9.65 -29.73
N PHE A 45 13.15 10.03 -29.83
CA PHE A 45 12.00 9.20 -29.49
C PHE A 45 11.40 8.51 -30.72
N ASP A 46 10.58 7.47 -30.50
CA ASP A 46 9.84 6.84 -31.59
C ASP A 46 8.78 7.79 -32.15
N ILE A 47 8.95 8.16 -33.43
CA ILE A 47 8.02 9.03 -34.18
C ILE A 47 6.63 8.39 -34.33
N ASN A 48 6.54 7.06 -34.26
CA ASN A 48 5.27 6.34 -34.37
C ASN A 48 4.50 6.30 -33.05
N SER A 49 5.14 6.67 -31.93
CA SER A 49 4.44 6.82 -30.68
C SER A 49 3.38 7.92 -30.78
N SER A 50 2.37 7.81 -29.92
CA SER A 50 1.27 8.77 -29.82
C SER A 50 1.18 9.43 -28.43
N GLY A 51 2.09 9.05 -27.53
CA GLY A 51 2.23 9.53 -26.17
C GLY A 51 3.66 9.24 -25.65
N ILE A 52 4.25 10.17 -24.91
CA ILE A 52 5.55 9.99 -24.24
C ILE A 52 5.51 10.71 -22.90
N TYR A 53 5.81 10.02 -21.81
CA TYR A 53 6.06 10.64 -20.52
C TYR A 53 7.57 10.77 -20.25
N VAL A 54 7.97 11.95 -19.77
CA VAL A 54 9.36 12.26 -19.42
C VAL A 54 9.45 12.54 -17.92
N PRO A 55 9.86 11.57 -17.07
CA PRO A 55 9.94 11.73 -15.63
C PRO A 55 10.86 12.87 -15.19
N ALA A 56 12.01 13.03 -15.85
CA ALA A 56 12.99 14.09 -15.53
C ALA A 56 12.37 15.50 -15.55
N SER A 57 11.39 15.71 -16.43
CA SER A 57 10.73 17.00 -16.63
C SER A 57 9.27 17.01 -16.18
N TYR A 58 8.79 15.93 -15.55
CA TYR A 58 7.37 15.71 -15.23
C TYR A 58 6.47 16.15 -16.38
N SER A 59 6.66 15.61 -17.58
CA SER A 59 5.93 16.08 -18.77
C SER A 59 5.36 14.91 -19.56
N ALA A 60 4.04 14.96 -19.79
CA ALA A 60 3.31 14.06 -20.67
C ALA A 60 3.10 14.74 -22.02
N TYR A 61 3.75 14.23 -23.06
CA TYR A 61 3.64 14.73 -24.43
C TYR A 61 2.66 13.84 -25.19
N VAL A 62 1.64 14.44 -25.83
CA VAL A 62 0.61 13.67 -26.56
C VAL A 62 0.37 14.22 -27.95
N ARG A 63 0.16 13.33 -28.92
CA ARG A 63 -0.15 13.71 -30.31
C ARG A 63 -1.65 13.96 -30.48
N THR A 64 -2.03 15.19 -30.83
CA THR A 64 -3.43 15.68 -30.79
C THR A 64 -4.35 15.12 -31.88
N ASP A 65 -3.81 14.57 -32.97
CA ASP A 65 -4.59 13.93 -34.03
C ASP A 65 -4.82 12.43 -33.79
N SER A 66 -4.28 11.88 -32.70
CA SER A 66 -4.40 10.46 -32.39
C SER A 66 -5.87 10.07 -32.19
N LEU A 67 -6.29 8.99 -32.86
CA LEU A 67 -7.59 8.36 -32.61
C LEU A 67 -7.74 7.88 -31.15
N PHE A 68 -6.63 7.76 -30.43
CA PHE A 68 -6.56 7.36 -29.03
C PHE A 68 -6.16 8.52 -28.10
N LEU A 69 -6.30 9.79 -28.53
CA LEU A 69 -5.85 10.95 -27.75
C LEU A 69 -6.29 10.89 -26.28
N THR A 70 -7.57 10.63 -26.01
CA THR A 70 -8.09 10.53 -24.64
C THR A 70 -7.37 9.47 -23.83
N SER A 71 -7.19 8.27 -24.37
CA SER A 71 -6.57 7.17 -23.63
C SER A 71 -5.06 7.36 -23.51
N ASN A 72 -4.41 8.00 -24.49
CA ASN A 72 -3.01 8.43 -24.38
C ASN A 72 -2.82 9.48 -23.28
N ILE A 73 -3.75 10.43 -23.11
CA ILE A 73 -3.69 11.37 -21.99
C ILE A 73 -3.80 10.60 -20.66
N PHE A 74 -4.75 9.67 -20.55
CA PHE A 74 -4.87 8.86 -19.33
C PHE A 74 -3.64 8.02 -19.03
N HIS A 75 -3.01 7.46 -20.06
CA HIS A 75 -1.76 6.70 -19.94
C HIS A 75 -0.58 7.57 -19.50
N GLU A 76 -0.29 8.62 -20.27
CA GLU A 76 0.92 9.42 -20.08
C GLU A 76 0.80 10.38 -18.90
N PHE A 77 -0.31 11.11 -18.83
CA PHE A 77 -0.47 12.19 -17.86
C PHE A 77 -0.92 11.68 -16.49
N TYR A 78 -1.93 10.81 -16.45
CA TYR A 78 -2.38 10.24 -15.17
C TYR A 78 -1.59 8.99 -14.79
N GLY A 79 -1.41 8.04 -15.71
CA GLY A 79 -0.73 6.77 -15.44
C GLY A 79 0.71 6.99 -14.98
N HIS A 80 1.57 7.50 -15.85
CA HIS A 80 2.95 7.75 -15.45
C HIS A 80 3.09 8.93 -14.47
N GLY A 81 2.33 10.02 -14.67
CA GLY A 81 2.39 11.19 -13.79
C GLY A 81 2.11 10.87 -12.33
N LEU A 82 0.95 10.26 -12.02
CA LEU A 82 0.61 9.90 -10.64
C LEU A 82 1.60 8.90 -10.05
N PHE A 83 2.07 7.93 -10.85
CA PHE A 83 3.05 6.96 -10.38
C PHE A 83 4.35 7.63 -9.96
N VAL A 84 4.89 8.50 -10.81
CA VAL A 84 6.15 9.20 -10.60
C VAL A 84 6.04 10.23 -9.47
N GLU A 85 4.92 10.91 -9.34
CA GLU A 85 4.71 11.93 -8.31
C GLU A 85 4.45 11.35 -6.92
N HIS A 86 3.64 10.29 -6.83
CA HIS A 86 3.07 9.87 -5.55
C HIS A 86 3.61 8.54 -5.03
N SER A 87 3.87 7.57 -5.91
CA SER A 87 4.35 6.27 -5.45
C SER A 87 5.79 6.35 -4.97
N GLN A 88 6.12 5.64 -3.88
CA GLN A 88 7.49 5.54 -3.38
C GLN A 88 8.46 5.02 -4.46
N ILE A 89 7.99 4.09 -5.29
CA ILE A 89 8.76 3.52 -6.40
C ILE A 89 9.03 4.58 -7.47
N GLY A 90 8.00 5.30 -7.92
CA GLY A 90 8.12 6.34 -8.95
C GLY A 90 8.94 7.55 -8.51
N LYS A 91 8.79 7.99 -7.25
CA LYS A 91 9.65 9.04 -6.66
C LYS A 91 11.12 8.62 -6.70
N ARG A 92 11.40 7.39 -6.28
CA ARG A 92 12.78 6.85 -6.27
C ARG A 92 13.37 6.76 -7.69
N LEU A 93 12.58 6.32 -8.66
CA LEU A 93 13.00 6.30 -10.07
C LEU A 93 13.38 7.71 -10.54
N THR A 94 12.57 8.70 -10.20
CA THR A 94 12.82 10.09 -10.60
C THR A 94 14.06 10.67 -9.93
N GLU A 95 14.27 10.39 -8.64
CA GLU A 95 15.50 10.76 -7.94
C GLU A 95 16.75 10.17 -8.61
N ILE A 96 16.70 8.90 -9.04
CA ILE A 96 17.83 8.25 -9.71
C ILE A 96 18.12 8.93 -11.05
N ILE A 97 17.08 9.19 -11.85
CA ILE A 97 17.20 9.88 -13.14
C ILE A 97 17.79 11.29 -12.94
N GLN A 98 17.31 12.03 -11.94
CA GLN A 98 17.79 13.39 -11.67
C GLN A 98 19.22 13.44 -11.10
N ASN A 99 19.64 12.45 -10.32
CA ASN A 99 20.92 12.47 -9.60
C ASN A 99 22.08 11.75 -10.31
N ASN A 100 21.81 10.68 -11.09
CA ASN A 100 22.85 9.74 -11.56
C ASN A 100 22.78 9.36 -13.06
N GLY A 101 21.81 9.84 -13.84
CA GLY A 101 21.55 9.32 -15.19
C GLY A 101 21.45 10.38 -16.28
N ASP A 102 22.07 10.08 -17.42
CA ASP A 102 21.75 10.63 -18.74
C ASP A 102 20.23 10.76 -18.90
N GLU A 103 19.71 11.93 -19.31
CA GLU A 103 18.28 12.15 -19.55
C GLU A 103 17.66 11.11 -20.51
N LYS A 104 18.51 10.37 -21.25
CA LYS A 104 18.15 9.30 -22.17
C LYS A 104 18.04 7.90 -21.56
N SER A 105 18.50 7.67 -20.33
CA SER A 105 18.41 6.36 -19.66
C SER A 105 17.04 6.21 -18.97
N PHE A 106 16.00 5.99 -19.77
CA PHE A 106 14.63 5.72 -19.30
C PHE A 106 14.44 4.28 -18.77
N MET A 107 15.41 3.40 -18.99
CA MET A 107 15.36 1.98 -18.66
C MET A 107 16.42 1.65 -17.61
N PHE A 108 15.99 1.16 -16.45
CA PHE A 108 16.89 0.56 -15.47
C PHE A 108 16.68 -0.95 -15.45
N ASP A 109 17.73 -1.68 -15.86
CA ASP A 109 17.80 -3.15 -15.82
C ASP A 109 18.05 -3.70 -14.40
N GLU A 110 18.49 -2.86 -13.46
CA GLU A 110 18.88 -3.30 -12.11
C GLU A 110 18.30 -2.38 -11.03
N ILE A 111 17.06 -2.66 -10.61
CA ILE A 111 16.58 -2.22 -9.30
C ILE A 111 16.88 -3.34 -8.31
N SER A 112 17.62 -3.04 -7.24
CA SER A 112 17.98 -4.03 -6.23
C SER A 112 16.72 -4.70 -5.67
N PRO A 113 16.67 -6.05 -5.55
CA PRO A 113 15.57 -6.76 -4.91
C PRO A 113 15.31 -6.34 -3.45
N GLN A 114 16.29 -5.69 -2.80
CA GLN A 114 16.16 -5.14 -1.45
C GLN A 114 15.40 -3.80 -1.44
N GLU A 115 15.36 -3.10 -2.58
CA GLU A 115 14.65 -1.83 -2.78
C GLU A 115 13.24 -2.05 -3.39
N GLN A 116 12.99 -3.21 -4.00
CA GLN A 116 11.66 -3.65 -4.43
C GLN A 116 11.02 -4.67 -3.47
N THR A 117 10.74 -4.27 -2.23
CA THR A 117 10.13 -5.15 -1.22
C THR A 117 8.79 -5.77 -1.68
N PHE A 118 8.16 -5.22 -2.72
CA PHE A 118 6.81 -5.53 -3.18
C PHE A 118 6.69 -6.40 -4.44
N GLY A 119 7.80 -6.76 -5.10
CA GLY A 119 7.80 -7.75 -6.20
C GLY A 119 7.04 -7.40 -7.50
N ILE A 120 6.34 -6.26 -7.59
CA ILE A 120 5.62 -5.85 -8.82
C ILE A 120 6.57 -5.33 -9.90
N ALA A 121 7.64 -4.63 -9.51
CA ALA A 121 8.55 -4.03 -10.49
C ALA A 121 9.56 -5.03 -11.11
N LYS A 122 9.51 -6.31 -10.74
CA LYS A 122 10.19 -7.40 -11.47
C LYS A 122 9.43 -7.82 -12.75
N HIS A 123 8.15 -7.47 -12.85
CA HIS A 123 7.25 -7.89 -13.93
C HIS A 123 6.62 -6.73 -14.71
N ASN A 124 6.82 -5.48 -14.28
CA ASN A 124 6.48 -4.31 -15.10
C ASN A 124 7.48 -4.21 -16.26
N ILE A 125 6.99 -4.28 -17.50
CA ILE A 125 7.75 -3.80 -18.66
C ILE A 125 8.23 -2.38 -18.32
N HIS A 126 9.54 -2.16 -18.36
CA HIS A 126 10.17 -0.87 -18.06
C HIS A 126 9.87 -0.28 -16.66
N ASN A 127 9.45 -1.09 -15.68
CA ASN A 127 9.19 -0.73 -14.27
C ASN A 127 7.91 0.09 -13.95
N TYR A 128 7.16 0.62 -14.92
CA TYR A 128 5.98 1.47 -14.64
C TYR A 128 4.80 1.34 -15.62
N GLU A 129 4.92 0.57 -16.71
CA GLU A 129 3.88 0.48 -17.76
C GLU A 129 2.57 -0.14 -17.27
N GLY A 130 2.63 -1.17 -16.42
CA GLY A 130 1.43 -1.88 -15.99
C GLY A 130 0.45 -1.01 -15.22
N PHE A 131 0.96 -0.08 -14.40
CA PHE A 131 0.11 0.90 -13.72
C PHE A 131 -0.53 1.87 -14.71
N ALA A 132 0.25 2.37 -15.67
CA ALA A 132 -0.27 3.32 -16.66
C ALA A 132 -1.35 2.70 -17.54
N VAL A 133 -1.13 1.48 -18.02
CA VAL A 133 -2.13 0.73 -18.80
C VAL A 133 -3.38 0.41 -17.97
N TRP A 134 -3.22 -0.02 -16.72
CA TRP A 134 -4.35 -0.28 -15.83
C TRP A 134 -5.18 0.98 -15.54
N LEU A 135 -4.50 2.09 -15.22
CA LEU A 135 -5.18 3.36 -14.93
C LEU A 135 -5.83 3.94 -16.18
N GLU A 136 -5.18 3.81 -17.34
CA GLU A 136 -5.75 4.18 -18.63
C GLU A 136 -7.09 3.47 -18.87
N ALA A 137 -7.13 2.16 -18.68
CA ALA A 137 -8.33 1.36 -18.86
C ALA A 137 -9.43 1.78 -17.87
N LEU A 138 -9.06 2.00 -16.60
CA LEU A 138 -9.97 2.44 -15.56
C LEU A 138 -10.58 3.80 -15.91
N LEU A 139 -9.77 4.80 -16.21
CA LEU A 139 -10.24 6.14 -16.57
C LEU A 139 -11.06 6.14 -17.85
N CYS A 140 -10.69 5.33 -18.84
CA CYS A 140 -11.53 5.17 -20.03
C CYS A 140 -12.92 4.64 -19.69
N ASN A 141 -13.03 3.68 -18.78
CA ASN A 141 -14.34 3.16 -18.39
C ASN A 141 -15.16 4.20 -17.62
N GLU A 142 -14.57 4.84 -16.62
CA GLU A 142 -15.26 5.78 -15.72
C GLU A 142 -15.68 7.07 -16.44
N THR A 143 -14.96 7.49 -17.48
CA THR A 143 -15.28 8.69 -18.28
C THR A 143 -16.11 8.39 -19.54
N GLY A 144 -16.63 7.17 -19.70
CA GLY A 144 -17.46 6.80 -20.85
C GLY A 144 -16.70 6.60 -22.18
N ASN A 145 -15.39 6.43 -22.11
CA ASN A 145 -14.46 6.21 -23.24
C ASN A 145 -14.04 4.73 -23.42
N SER A 146 -14.80 3.77 -22.87
CA SER A 146 -14.47 2.34 -22.90
C SER A 146 -14.26 1.77 -24.31
N LYS A 147 -14.95 2.31 -25.32
CA LYS A 147 -14.74 1.92 -26.73
C LYS A 147 -13.36 2.30 -27.27
N VAL A 148 -12.82 3.45 -26.84
CA VAL A 148 -11.48 3.91 -27.23
C VAL A 148 -10.44 2.96 -26.64
N TRP A 149 -10.59 2.62 -25.37
CA TRP A 149 -9.75 1.63 -24.70
C TRP A 149 -9.78 0.27 -25.40
N GLN A 150 -10.97 -0.26 -25.72
CA GLN A 150 -11.07 -1.57 -26.38
C GLN A 150 -10.32 -1.59 -27.73
N LEU A 151 -10.52 -0.55 -28.55
CA LEU A 151 -9.83 -0.43 -29.84
C LEU A 151 -8.30 -0.33 -29.70
N LYS A 152 -7.81 0.31 -28.63
CA LYS A 152 -6.37 0.37 -28.34
C LYS A 152 -5.86 -0.97 -27.82
N ARG A 153 -6.58 -1.60 -26.88
CA ARG A 153 -6.27 -2.92 -26.31
C ARG A 153 -6.10 -3.99 -27.39
N ASP A 154 -6.98 -4.02 -28.39
CA ASP A 154 -6.93 -4.97 -29.50
C ASP A 154 -5.65 -4.83 -30.36
N ARG A 155 -4.88 -3.76 -30.17
CA ARG A 155 -3.62 -3.47 -30.87
C ARG A 155 -2.41 -3.43 -29.93
N LEU A 156 -2.60 -3.68 -28.64
CA LEU A 156 -1.50 -3.73 -27.70
C LEU A 156 -0.66 -5.00 -27.94
N PRO A 157 0.67 -4.92 -27.79
CA PRO A 157 1.52 -6.09 -27.71
C PRO A 157 1.07 -7.07 -26.61
N ASP A 158 1.29 -8.38 -26.83
CA ASP A 158 0.82 -9.45 -25.93
C ASP A 158 1.37 -9.33 -24.49
N ASP A 159 2.57 -8.79 -24.33
CA ASP A 159 3.21 -8.52 -23.04
C ASP A 159 2.50 -7.41 -22.27
N PHE A 160 2.07 -6.33 -22.94
CA PHE A 160 1.23 -5.28 -22.34
C PHE A 160 -0.16 -5.81 -21.95
N VAL A 161 -0.75 -6.67 -22.78
CA VAL A 161 -2.04 -7.33 -22.46
C VAL A 161 -1.91 -8.22 -21.23
N SER A 162 -0.87 -9.05 -21.18
CA SER A 162 -0.61 -9.93 -20.04
C SER A 162 -0.37 -9.13 -18.74
N LEU A 163 0.34 -8.01 -18.84
CA LEU A 163 0.60 -7.12 -17.71
C LEU A 163 -0.69 -6.45 -17.21
N PHE A 164 -1.55 -5.97 -18.12
CA PHE A 164 -2.86 -5.45 -17.77
C PHE A 164 -3.72 -6.49 -17.04
N GLU A 165 -3.78 -7.71 -17.57
CA GLU A 165 -4.55 -8.82 -16.97
C GLU A 165 -4.02 -9.19 -15.58
N TYR A 166 -2.70 -9.13 -15.38
CA TYR A 166 -2.10 -9.29 -14.05
C TYR A 166 -2.57 -8.22 -13.06
N PHE A 167 -2.59 -6.93 -13.47
CA PHE A 167 -3.09 -5.85 -12.61
C PHE A 167 -4.57 -6.03 -12.27
N GLN A 168 -5.38 -6.49 -13.23
CA GLN A 168 -6.78 -6.82 -12.99
C GLN A 168 -6.94 -7.97 -11.98
N ASP A 169 -6.14 -9.04 -12.08
CA ASP A 169 -6.14 -10.12 -11.08
C ASP A 169 -5.80 -9.58 -9.67
N VAL A 170 -4.74 -8.77 -9.57
CA VAL A 170 -4.31 -8.17 -8.30
C VAL A 170 -5.41 -7.28 -7.70
N GLU A 171 -6.05 -6.42 -8.50
CA GLU A 171 -7.20 -5.60 -8.07
C GLU A 171 -8.37 -6.49 -7.61
N GLN A 172 -8.67 -7.58 -8.32
CA GLN A 172 -9.76 -8.48 -7.95
C GLN A 172 -9.52 -9.18 -6.62
N ARG A 173 -8.26 -9.55 -6.33
CA ARG A 173 -7.83 -10.24 -5.11
C ARG A 173 -7.68 -9.33 -3.89
N PHE A 174 -7.21 -8.10 -4.07
CA PHE A 174 -6.90 -7.20 -2.95
C PHE A 174 -7.73 -5.93 -2.91
N SER A 175 -8.67 -5.73 -3.84
CA SER A 175 -9.32 -4.44 -4.14
C SER A 175 -8.35 -3.42 -4.77
N ARG A 176 -8.92 -2.35 -5.30
CA ARG A 176 -8.17 -1.22 -5.86
C ARG A 176 -7.27 -0.54 -4.83
N PHE A 177 -7.78 -0.37 -3.60
CA PHE A 177 -6.99 0.17 -2.49
C PHE A 177 -5.78 -0.72 -2.16
N GLY A 178 -5.92 -2.04 -2.25
CA GLY A 178 -4.80 -2.97 -2.04
C GLY A 178 -3.78 -2.91 -3.16
N LEU A 179 -4.22 -2.82 -4.43
CA LEU A 179 -3.33 -2.68 -5.59
C LEU A 179 -2.46 -1.43 -5.48
N ILE A 180 -3.06 -0.25 -5.25
CA ILE A 180 -2.29 1.01 -5.11
C ILE A 180 -1.39 1.00 -3.87
N SER A 181 -1.83 0.38 -2.77
CA SER A 181 -1.02 0.23 -1.55
C SER A 181 0.23 -0.60 -1.78
N GLN A 182 0.11 -1.71 -2.54
CA GLN A 182 1.22 -2.57 -2.94
C GLN A 182 2.21 -1.85 -3.85
N MET A 183 1.75 -0.89 -4.65
CA MET A 183 2.61 -0.06 -5.51
C MET A 183 3.29 1.09 -4.75
N GLY A 184 3.08 1.20 -3.44
CA GLY A 184 3.73 2.23 -2.62
C GLY A 184 3.10 3.61 -2.75
N PHE A 185 1.84 3.70 -3.18
CA PHE A 185 1.11 4.97 -3.10
C PHE A 185 0.77 5.33 -1.65
N PRO A 186 0.61 6.64 -1.36
CA PRO A 186 0.10 7.13 -0.08
C PRO A 186 -1.26 6.52 0.23
N LYS A 187 -1.39 5.96 1.44
CA LYS A 187 -2.62 5.36 1.93
C LYS A 187 -3.48 6.42 2.60
N HIS A 188 -4.66 6.63 2.03
CA HIS A 188 -5.74 7.38 2.67
C HIS A 188 -6.63 6.37 3.39
N TYR A 189 -6.40 6.21 4.68
CA TYR A 189 -7.07 5.21 5.51
C TYR A 189 -8.57 5.49 5.61
N ASP A 190 -9.36 4.67 4.92
CA ASP A 190 -10.81 4.63 4.97
C ASP A 190 -11.23 3.22 5.40
N ASP A 191 -12.15 3.14 6.36
CA ASP A 191 -12.53 1.85 6.97
C ASP A 191 -13.13 0.89 5.97
N ASP A 192 -13.98 1.40 5.08
CA ASP A 192 -14.69 0.58 4.11
C ASP A 192 -13.71 0.07 3.04
N LYS A 193 -12.74 0.89 2.63
CA LYS A 193 -11.65 0.46 1.74
C LYS A 193 -10.78 -0.62 2.38
N VAL A 194 -10.33 -0.43 3.62
CA VAL A 194 -9.52 -1.42 4.35
C VAL A 194 -10.32 -2.71 4.57
N LEU A 195 -11.57 -2.60 5.01
CA LEU A 195 -12.44 -3.76 5.22
C LEU A 195 -12.74 -4.49 3.91
N GLY A 196 -12.83 -3.76 2.78
CA GLY A 196 -12.93 -4.30 1.44
C GLY A 196 -11.76 -5.24 1.11
N VAL A 197 -10.53 -4.84 1.43
CA VAL A 197 -9.34 -5.70 1.31
C VAL A 197 -9.51 -6.97 2.14
N VAL A 198 -9.87 -6.84 3.43
CA VAL A 198 -10.02 -7.98 4.34
C VAL A 198 -11.09 -8.96 3.84
N ARG A 199 -12.24 -8.45 3.39
CA ARG A 199 -13.31 -9.28 2.82
C ARG A 199 -12.85 -10.06 1.59
N LYS A 200 -12.05 -9.45 0.72
CA LYS A 200 -11.51 -10.11 -0.47
C LYS A 200 -10.51 -11.20 -0.11
N LEU A 201 -9.60 -10.91 0.82
CA LEU A 201 -8.60 -11.86 1.33
C LEU A 201 -9.23 -13.09 1.96
N TYR A 202 -10.22 -12.88 2.84
CA TYR A 202 -10.89 -13.95 3.55
C TYR A 202 -11.95 -14.66 2.70
N GLY A 203 -12.52 -13.99 1.70
CA GLY A 203 -13.56 -14.55 0.85
C GLY A 203 -14.74 -15.08 1.66
N SER A 204 -15.09 -16.35 1.44
CA SER A 204 -16.16 -17.03 2.20
C SER A 204 -15.85 -17.20 3.69
N ASN A 205 -14.56 -17.19 4.09
CA ASN A 205 -14.15 -17.28 5.49
C ASN A 205 -14.37 -15.98 6.26
N PHE A 206 -14.72 -14.87 5.60
CA PHE A 206 -14.95 -13.60 6.27
C PHE A 206 -16.11 -13.68 7.30
N ASN A 207 -17.07 -14.57 7.07
CA ASN A 207 -18.18 -14.84 8.02
C ASN A 207 -17.70 -15.42 9.36
N ASN A 208 -16.46 -15.89 9.44
CA ASN A 208 -15.84 -16.40 10.68
C ASN A 208 -15.10 -15.31 11.46
N VAL A 209 -14.98 -14.10 10.92
CA VAL A 209 -14.32 -12.97 11.58
C VAL A 209 -15.26 -12.40 12.63
N ASP A 210 -14.79 -12.30 13.88
CA ASP A 210 -15.54 -11.70 14.99
C ASP A 210 -15.38 -10.18 15.00
N PHE A 211 -14.15 -9.70 14.82
CA PHE A 211 -13.86 -8.29 14.65
C PHE A 211 -12.51 -8.02 13.98
N VAL A 212 -12.35 -6.80 13.46
CA VAL A 212 -11.11 -6.28 12.86
C VAL A 212 -10.79 -4.93 13.50
N VAL A 213 -9.55 -4.79 13.96
CA VAL A 213 -9.00 -3.54 14.51
C VAL A 213 -7.86 -3.08 13.62
N ILE A 214 -7.94 -1.85 13.12
CA ILE A 214 -6.79 -1.18 12.50
C ILE A 214 -5.98 -0.47 13.57
N TYR A 215 -4.66 -0.66 13.55
CA TYR A 215 -3.75 -0.03 14.51
C TYR A 215 -2.46 0.43 13.81
N GLY A 216 -1.40 0.69 14.59
CA GLY A 216 -0.12 1.12 14.05
C GLY A 216 -0.07 2.62 13.73
N SER A 217 0.92 3.02 12.93
CA SER A 217 1.21 4.45 12.72
C SER A 217 0.21 5.17 11.82
N GLN A 218 -0.47 4.42 10.95
CA GLN A 218 -1.41 4.93 9.93
C GLN A 218 -0.85 6.12 9.13
N LYS A 219 0.47 6.12 8.91
CA LYS A 219 1.12 7.14 8.08
C LYS A 219 0.87 6.77 6.61
N PRO A 220 0.74 7.74 5.70
CA PRO A 220 0.42 7.45 4.29
C PRO A 220 1.39 6.45 3.64
N GLU A 221 2.64 6.47 4.07
CA GLU A 221 3.73 5.66 3.51
C GLU A 221 4.05 4.39 4.31
N SER A 222 3.33 4.11 5.40
CA SER A 222 3.54 2.89 6.19
C SER A 222 2.78 1.68 5.64
N ASP A 223 3.10 0.51 6.19
CA ASP A 223 2.24 -0.67 6.16
C ASP A 223 0.91 -0.42 6.89
N ILE A 224 -0.04 -1.32 6.67
CA ILE A 224 -1.34 -1.40 7.32
C ILE A 224 -1.29 -2.53 8.33
N ASP A 225 -1.38 -2.18 9.61
CA ASP A 225 -1.41 -3.14 10.70
C ASP A 225 -2.87 -3.45 11.10
N LEU A 226 -3.26 -4.72 11.00
CA LEU A 226 -4.59 -5.22 11.37
C LEU A 226 -4.49 -6.30 12.42
N CYS A 227 -5.32 -6.20 13.45
CA CYS A 227 -5.58 -7.30 14.38
C CYS A 227 -6.95 -7.89 14.03
N VAL A 228 -6.96 -9.17 13.67
CA VAL A 228 -8.17 -9.89 13.27
C VAL A 228 -8.40 -11.00 14.28
N VAL A 229 -9.61 -11.08 14.82
CA VAL A 229 -10.05 -12.22 15.62
C VAL A 229 -11.07 -13.01 14.83
N SER A 230 -10.83 -14.31 14.65
CA SER A 230 -11.68 -15.19 13.86
C SER A 230 -11.87 -16.55 14.54
N SER A 231 -12.97 -17.24 14.22
CA SER A 231 -13.24 -18.58 14.77
C SER A 231 -12.36 -19.67 14.13
N ASN A 232 -11.86 -19.42 12.92
CA ASN A 232 -11.03 -20.34 12.16
C ASN A 232 -9.88 -19.55 11.53
N PRO A 233 -8.80 -19.26 12.29
CA PRO A 233 -7.69 -18.48 11.79
C PRO A 233 -7.02 -19.26 10.67
N SER A 234 -6.93 -18.63 9.51
CA SER A 234 -6.37 -19.25 8.32
C SER A 234 -4.90 -18.89 8.12
N THR A 235 -4.41 -17.73 8.58
CA THR A 235 -2.99 -17.35 8.46
C THR A 235 -2.64 -16.04 9.17
N GLN A 236 -1.45 -16.00 9.80
CA GLN A 236 -0.71 -14.74 9.92
C GLN A 236 -0.30 -14.32 8.50
N TYR A 237 -0.66 -13.11 8.09
CA TYR A 237 -0.48 -12.66 6.71
C TYR A 237 0.39 -11.41 6.64
N PHE A 238 1.49 -11.49 5.88
CA PHE A 238 2.32 -10.34 5.56
C PHE A 238 2.74 -10.38 4.09
N ASN A 239 2.55 -9.27 3.38
CA ASN A 239 2.93 -9.13 1.97
C ASN A 239 3.73 -7.84 1.68
N GLY A 240 4.29 -7.22 2.71
CA GLY A 240 5.06 -5.98 2.61
C GLY A 240 4.29 -4.72 3.00
N TRP A 241 3.02 -4.60 2.62
CA TRP A 241 2.21 -3.39 2.87
C TRP A 241 1.01 -3.65 3.79
N LEU A 242 0.65 -4.91 4.00
CA LEU A 242 -0.41 -5.35 4.89
C LEU A 242 0.16 -6.38 5.85
N ASP A 243 0.00 -6.13 7.15
CA ASP A 243 0.32 -7.05 8.24
C ASP A 243 -0.98 -7.40 9.00
N ILE A 244 -1.36 -8.67 8.97
CA ILE A 244 -2.54 -9.18 9.68
C ILE A 244 -2.08 -10.11 10.80
N ALA A 245 -2.18 -9.60 12.02
CA ALA A 245 -2.10 -10.38 13.24
C ALA A 245 -3.43 -11.08 13.51
N GLU A 246 -3.59 -12.28 12.96
CA GLU A 246 -4.79 -13.10 13.15
C GLU A 246 -4.71 -13.97 14.41
N LEU A 247 -5.78 -13.97 15.22
CA LEU A 247 -5.92 -14.77 16.43
C LEU A 247 -7.24 -15.57 16.39
N ASN A 248 -7.21 -16.82 16.86
CA ASN A 248 -8.46 -17.48 17.25
C ASN A 248 -8.99 -16.91 18.57
N ARG A 249 -10.24 -17.24 18.89
CA ARG A 249 -10.90 -16.84 20.15
C ARG A 249 -10.16 -17.27 21.41
N GLU A 250 -9.58 -18.47 21.43
CA GLU A 250 -8.86 -19.00 22.58
C GLU A 250 -7.55 -18.22 22.82
N ASP A 251 -6.77 -18.02 21.76
CA ASP A 251 -5.53 -17.24 21.78
C ASP A 251 -5.80 -15.78 22.14
N PHE A 252 -6.84 -15.19 21.59
CA PHE A 252 -7.29 -13.84 21.94
C PHE A 252 -7.61 -13.75 23.42
N GLN A 253 -8.44 -14.65 23.94
CA GLN A 253 -8.82 -14.67 25.35
C GLN A 253 -7.62 -14.89 26.27
N ASN A 254 -6.73 -15.82 25.92
CA ASN A 254 -5.51 -16.10 26.65
C ASN A 254 -4.58 -14.88 26.70
N ARG A 255 -4.38 -14.19 25.57
CA ARG A 255 -3.53 -12.99 25.50
C ARG A 255 -4.12 -11.80 26.27
N ILE A 256 -5.44 -11.60 26.19
CA ILE A 256 -6.14 -10.61 27.04
C ILE A 256 -5.98 -10.94 28.52
N ASN A 257 -6.10 -12.22 28.88
CA ASN A 257 -5.95 -12.66 30.27
C ASN A 257 -4.54 -12.44 30.81
N ASN A 258 -3.55 -12.41 29.94
CA ASN A 258 -2.15 -12.24 30.30
C ASN A 258 -1.61 -10.81 30.10
N LEU A 259 -2.46 -9.85 29.74
CA LEU A 259 -2.05 -8.48 29.40
C LEU A 259 -0.89 -8.47 28.39
N ASP A 260 -1.01 -9.27 27.33
CA ASP A 260 -0.05 -9.31 26.22
C ASP A 260 0.07 -7.90 25.60
N ILE A 261 1.27 -7.32 25.64
CA ILE A 261 1.46 -5.92 25.21
C ILE A 261 1.18 -5.72 23.72
N ALA A 262 1.43 -6.72 22.87
CA ALA A 262 1.18 -6.60 21.43
C ALA A 262 -0.33 -6.57 21.15
N LEU A 263 -1.11 -7.43 21.83
CA LEU A 263 -2.57 -7.42 21.67
C LEU A 263 -3.22 -6.20 22.34
N THR A 264 -2.79 -5.84 23.54
CA THR A 264 -3.34 -4.68 24.24
C THR A 264 -3.02 -3.38 23.49
N ASP A 265 -1.82 -3.24 22.91
CA ASP A 265 -1.50 -2.09 22.06
C ASP A 265 -2.46 -1.97 20.87
N ALA A 266 -2.69 -3.06 20.13
CA ALA A 266 -3.66 -3.06 19.03
C ALA A 266 -5.06 -2.65 19.50
N MET A 267 -5.55 -3.18 20.63
CA MET A 267 -6.89 -2.87 21.14
C MET A 267 -7.04 -1.44 21.69
N PHE A 268 -6.00 -0.89 22.30
CA PHE A 268 -6.07 0.40 23.01
C PHE A 268 -5.60 1.58 22.17
N SER A 269 -4.65 1.37 21.25
CA SER A 269 -4.21 2.40 20.29
C SER A 269 -5.01 2.37 18.99
N GLY A 270 -5.56 1.19 18.64
CA GLY A 270 -6.29 0.99 17.40
C GLY A 270 -7.77 1.36 17.46
N ARG A 271 -8.40 1.24 16.30
CA ARG A 271 -9.81 1.53 16.05
C ARG A 271 -10.50 0.30 15.47
N LEU A 272 -11.66 -0.03 16.04
CA LEU A 272 -12.52 -1.10 15.54
C LEU A 272 -13.13 -0.68 14.20
N ILE A 273 -12.89 -1.46 13.14
CA ILE A 273 -13.45 -1.21 11.80
C ILE A 273 -14.49 -2.26 11.38
N PHE A 274 -14.59 -3.36 12.12
CA PHE A 274 -15.60 -4.40 11.94
C PHE A 274 -15.83 -5.17 13.24
N GLY A 275 -17.07 -5.60 13.50
CA GLY A 275 -17.46 -6.38 14.69
C GLY A 275 -18.43 -5.64 15.62
N ASP A 276 -18.86 -6.29 16.69
CA ASP A 276 -19.76 -5.67 17.68
C ASP A 276 -19.02 -4.72 18.62
N GLY A 277 -19.33 -3.42 18.51
CA GLY A 277 -18.71 -2.37 19.31
C GLY A 277 -18.96 -2.51 20.81
N ILE A 278 -20.11 -3.06 21.22
CA ILE A 278 -20.44 -3.26 22.64
C ILE A 278 -19.53 -4.33 23.23
N THR A 279 -19.45 -5.50 22.60
CA THR A 279 -18.57 -6.59 23.01
C THR A 279 -17.09 -6.15 23.01
N PHE A 280 -16.65 -5.43 21.98
CA PHE A 280 -15.27 -4.91 21.94
C PHE A 280 -14.97 -3.95 23.11
N HIS A 281 -15.92 -3.07 23.45
CA HIS A 281 -15.78 -2.19 24.61
C HIS A 281 -15.74 -2.97 25.93
N GLN A 282 -16.56 -4.00 26.09
CA GLN A 282 -16.56 -4.88 27.26
C GLN A 282 -15.21 -5.58 27.45
N TYR A 283 -14.55 -6.02 26.37
CA TYR A 283 -13.19 -6.55 26.47
C TYR A 283 -12.19 -5.51 26.97
N LYS A 284 -12.25 -4.27 26.48
CA LYS A 284 -11.39 -3.18 26.96
C LYS A 284 -11.62 -2.87 28.44
N GLN A 285 -12.87 -2.84 28.90
CA GLN A 285 -13.19 -2.66 30.33
C GLN A 285 -12.67 -3.81 31.18
N THR A 286 -12.86 -5.05 30.72
CA THR A 286 -12.34 -6.24 31.40
C THR A 286 -10.81 -6.15 31.58
N ILE A 287 -10.07 -5.66 30.59
CA ILE A 287 -8.61 -5.46 30.68
C ILE A 287 -8.25 -4.37 31.72
N LEU A 288 -8.98 -3.25 31.70
CA LEU A 288 -8.75 -2.12 32.60
C LEU A 288 -8.99 -2.49 34.07
N GLU A 289 -10.06 -3.25 34.35
CA GLU A 289 -10.47 -3.58 35.72
C GLU A 289 -9.70 -4.77 36.32
N LYS A 290 -9.16 -5.66 35.48
CA LYS A 290 -8.54 -6.92 35.94
C LYS A 290 -7.30 -6.71 36.80
N PRO A 291 -7.22 -7.20 38.05
CA PRO A 291 -6.01 -7.07 38.86
C PRO A 291 -4.78 -7.67 38.18
N ILE A 292 -3.61 -7.03 38.34
CA ILE A 292 -2.35 -7.59 37.84
C ILE A 292 -2.04 -8.85 38.62
N SER A 293 -1.76 -9.95 37.92
CA SER A 293 -1.39 -11.23 38.51
C SER A 293 0.06 -11.61 38.22
N GLN A 294 0.63 -12.50 39.03
CA GLN A 294 1.96 -13.05 38.78
C GLN A 294 2.02 -13.80 37.44
N GLU A 295 0.93 -14.43 37.02
CA GLU A 295 0.84 -15.14 35.75
C GLU A 295 1.04 -14.20 34.56
N MET A 296 0.43 -13.01 34.57
CA MET A 296 0.62 -11.98 33.54
C MET A 296 2.08 -11.52 33.44
N ILE A 297 2.73 -11.32 34.60
CA ILE A 297 4.14 -10.92 34.68
C ILE A 297 5.03 -12.01 34.06
N GLU A 298 4.84 -13.26 34.48
CA GLU A 298 5.63 -14.38 33.98
C GLU A 298 5.35 -14.70 32.50
N TYR A 299 4.12 -14.47 32.03
CA TYR A 299 3.78 -14.56 30.61
C TYR A 299 4.61 -13.57 29.79
N ASN A 300 4.62 -12.29 30.17
CA ASN A 300 5.35 -11.24 29.46
C ASN A 300 6.88 -11.48 29.49
N LYS A 301 7.44 -11.91 30.64
CA LYS A 301 8.86 -12.33 30.73
C LYS A 301 9.17 -13.48 29.78
N ARG A 302 8.31 -14.50 29.74
CA ARG A 302 8.48 -15.68 28.88
C ARG A 302 8.42 -15.29 27.41
N LYS A 303 7.48 -14.43 27.00
CA LYS A 303 7.40 -13.91 25.62
C LYS A 303 8.66 -13.13 25.23
N SER A 304 9.16 -12.26 26.10
CA SER A 304 10.45 -11.57 25.89
C SER A 304 11.61 -12.57 25.69
N LYS A 305 11.69 -13.61 26.53
CA LYS A 305 12.72 -14.66 26.40
C LYS A 305 12.59 -15.44 25.09
N LEU A 306 11.39 -15.86 24.71
CA LEU A 306 11.15 -16.56 23.45
C LEU A 306 11.58 -15.70 22.25
N GLN A 307 11.30 -14.39 22.26
CA GLN A 307 11.78 -13.50 21.21
C GLN A 307 13.32 -13.39 21.17
N LYS A 308 13.97 -13.37 22.34
CA LYS A 308 15.45 -13.40 22.43
C LYS A 308 16.05 -14.66 21.79
N GLU A 309 15.39 -15.81 21.89
CA GLU A 309 15.86 -17.07 21.29
C GLU A 309 15.91 -17.00 19.75
N TYR A 310 15.04 -16.21 19.11
CA TYR A 310 15.09 -15.99 17.67
C TYR A 310 16.18 -14.99 17.24
N LEU A 311 16.71 -14.18 18.16
CA LEU A 311 17.61 -13.08 17.82
C LEU A 311 18.90 -13.54 17.11
N SER A 312 19.44 -14.70 17.50
CA SER A 312 20.65 -15.28 16.88
C SER A 312 20.43 -15.82 15.47
N SER A 313 19.17 -15.97 15.04
CA SER A 313 18.83 -16.43 13.69
C SER A 313 18.78 -15.29 12.66
N TYR A 314 18.79 -14.03 13.12
CA TYR A 314 18.70 -12.86 12.25
C TYR A 314 20.07 -12.21 12.00
N ARG A 315 20.28 -11.71 10.78
CA ARG A 315 21.50 -10.97 10.41
C ARG A 315 21.51 -9.58 11.07
N ASP A 316 22.71 -9.07 11.37
CA ASP A 316 22.90 -7.86 12.19
C ASP A 316 22.27 -6.57 11.62
N ASN A 317 22.02 -6.52 10.30
CA ASN A 317 21.42 -5.36 9.61
C ASN A 317 20.00 -5.62 9.06
N ASP A 318 19.33 -6.69 9.50
CA ASP A 318 17.99 -7.03 9.03
C ASP A 318 16.90 -6.20 9.73
N ARG A 319 15.92 -5.68 8.98
CA ARG A 319 14.69 -5.05 9.54
C ARG A 319 14.03 -5.99 10.54
N THR A 320 14.04 -7.29 10.25
CA THR A 320 13.49 -8.36 11.11
C THR A 320 14.18 -8.41 12.47
N LYS A 321 15.50 -8.17 12.53
CA LYS A 321 16.23 -8.13 13.80
C LYS A 321 15.80 -6.94 14.66
N LYS A 322 15.64 -5.76 14.05
CA LYS A 322 15.14 -4.56 14.76
C LYS A 322 13.73 -4.76 15.30
N LEU A 323 12.85 -5.39 14.51
CA LEU A 323 11.49 -5.73 14.93
C LEU A 323 11.51 -6.72 16.12
N CYS A 324 12.31 -7.78 16.03
CA CYS A 324 12.48 -8.74 17.12
C CYS A 324 12.97 -8.05 18.41
N LEU A 325 13.98 -7.17 18.32
CA LEU A 325 14.45 -6.37 19.47
C LEU A 325 13.35 -5.47 20.06
N SER A 326 12.51 -4.87 19.22
CA SER A 326 11.37 -4.07 19.67
C SER A 326 10.38 -4.91 20.48
N TYR A 327 10.06 -6.13 20.02
CA TYR A 327 9.20 -7.05 20.78
C TYR A 327 9.84 -7.49 22.10
N ILE A 328 11.12 -7.86 22.09
CA ILE A 328 11.87 -8.24 23.31
C ILE A 328 11.74 -7.13 24.36
N ASN A 329 12.03 -5.89 23.97
CA ASN A 329 11.99 -4.74 24.87
C ASN A 329 10.57 -4.49 25.36
N SER A 330 9.58 -4.48 24.45
CA SER A 330 8.18 -4.20 24.80
C SER A 330 7.65 -5.21 25.83
N PHE A 331 7.90 -6.50 25.63
CA PHE A 331 7.48 -7.54 26.57
C PHE A 331 8.23 -7.47 27.91
N SER A 332 9.54 -7.22 27.88
CA SER A 332 10.35 -7.10 29.11
C SER A 332 9.91 -5.90 29.95
N GLN A 333 9.79 -4.73 29.31
CA GLN A 333 9.38 -3.49 29.95
C GLN A 333 7.93 -3.58 30.45
N ASN A 334 7.03 -4.22 29.69
CA ASN A 334 5.66 -4.44 30.18
C ASN A 334 5.65 -5.30 31.45
N ALA A 335 6.46 -6.39 31.51
CA ALA A 335 6.57 -7.19 32.73
C ALA A 335 7.12 -6.40 33.93
N GLU A 336 8.11 -5.54 33.72
CA GLU A 336 8.65 -4.63 34.75
C GLU A 336 7.58 -3.66 35.26
N GLN A 337 6.81 -3.05 34.37
CA GLN A 337 5.72 -2.14 34.75
C GLN A 337 4.60 -2.87 35.50
N LEU A 338 4.26 -4.09 35.10
CA LEU A 338 3.28 -4.91 35.81
C LEU A 338 3.76 -5.24 37.25
N ILE A 339 5.05 -5.50 37.46
CA ILE A 339 5.63 -5.68 38.82
C ILE A 339 5.45 -4.43 39.68
N LEU A 340 5.55 -3.25 39.08
CA LEU A 340 5.36 -1.96 39.76
C LEU A 340 3.88 -1.59 39.96
N GLY A 341 2.94 -2.43 39.51
CA GLY A 341 1.51 -2.16 39.59
C GLY A 341 0.94 -1.31 38.46
N ASN A 342 1.75 -0.98 37.44
CA ASN A 342 1.34 -0.17 36.29
C ASN A 342 0.79 -1.05 35.16
N LYS A 343 -0.25 -0.57 34.46
CA LYS A 343 -0.77 -1.16 33.22
C LYS A 343 -0.58 -0.19 32.04
N PRO A 344 0.52 -0.28 31.29
CA PRO A 344 0.77 0.63 30.17
C PRO A 344 -0.27 0.53 29.05
N LEU A 345 -0.73 -0.70 28.75
CA LEU A 345 -1.74 -1.07 27.72
C LEU A 345 -1.43 -0.66 26.27
N THR A 346 -0.50 0.26 26.04
CA THR A 346 -0.01 0.67 24.72
C THR A 346 1.50 0.81 24.74
N LEU A 347 2.13 0.61 23.58
CA LEU A 347 3.56 0.82 23.37
C LEU A 347 3.94 2.29 23.57
N LYS A 348 3.05 3.23 23.21
CA LYS A 348 3.28 4.66 23.43
C LYS A 348 3.40 5.00 24.92
N THR A 349 2.47 4.51 25.73
CA THR A 349 2.53 4.70 27.20
C THR A 349 3.76 4.04 27.78
N LEU A 350 4.10 2.83 27.33
CA LEU A 350 5.30 2.13 27.76
C LEU A 350 6.57 2.95 27.45
N GLN A 351 6.70 3.48 26.24
CA GLN A 351 7.83 4.33 25.85
C GLN A 351 7.94 5.61 26.69
N GLN A 352 6.81 6.21 27.10
CA GLN A 352 6.81 7.40 27.95
C GLN A 352 7.37 7.11 29.34
N LEU A 353 7.10 5.93 29.91
CA LEU A 353 7.58 5.53 31.23
C LEU A 353 9.10 5.30 31.28
N TYR A 354 9.75 5.00 30.15
CA TYR A 354 11.20 4.75 30.07
C TYR A 354 12.00 5.91 29.46
N LYS A 355 11.34 7.02 29.09
CA LYS A 355 11.99 8.24 28.59
C LYS A 355 12.23 9.29 29.69
N CYS A 356 11.93 8.98 30.94
CA CYS A 356 12.17 9.83 32.10
C CYS A 356 13.55 9.61 32.70
#